data_AF-A0A963ZIP5-F1
#
_entry.id   AF-A0A963ZIP5-F1
#
_cell.length_a   1.000
_cell.length_b   1.000
_cell.length_c   1.000
_cell.angle_alpha   90.00
_cell.angle_beta   90.00
_cell.angle_gamma   90.00
#
_symmetry.space_group_name_H-M   'P 1'
#
loop_
_entity.id
_entity.type
_entity.pdbx_description
1 polymer ?
#
loop_
_entity_poly.entity_id
_entity_poly.type
_entity_poly.pdbx_seq_one_letter_code
_entity_poly.pdbx_strand_id
1 'polypeptide(L)'
;MTFNKLLLAPLLAFTFVFSSCEYFMGKPDITLEEARNTLVAYLMYRQHGGENFEKQLYPDANPVMFDPRDQVIYFALPIAMCDEGTKKTTMQKYVDSLEKVTWSGRNRNNIVGVGRYRAYLSEDLGCACHTPVSNLTIDTAKILHFPYTNATYTITLRELAENLDNRYSYFLTEPSTLQNSMAYYGTLVAMKEEPSLTRLVDTLLQNLMDEEKQREERIQKLLDFVSNDIHSPAVNENGFAPVDPPRRSTETLMFGKGAGENKSILFASLLEQIGEEYLFVIVDSDLSVAIPRGNFPKSNGHIFKWRDREWVSCEPSIPGFKIGIDYIPDYYTFAEITWLQRPSDPRGFYDPRSGKIVPFY
;
A
#
# COMPACT_ATOMS: atom_id res chain seq x y z
N MET A 1 66.55 13.04 -15.63
CA MET A 1 65.76 13.21 -14.39
C MET A 1 64.55 12.31 -14.47
N THR A 2 64.65 11.21 -13.75
CA THR A 2 63.68 10.15 -13.49
C THR A 2 62.66 10.61 -12.47
N PHE A 3 61.39 10.23 -12.65
CA PHE A 3 60.31 10.00 -11.67
C PHE A 3 59.01 9.98 -12.51
N ASN A 4 58.02 9.10 -12.40
CA ASN A 4 57.88 7.74 -11.88
C ASN A 4 56.46 7.32 -12.31
N LYS A 5 56.28 6.08 -12.77
CA LYS A 5 54.95 5.48 -12.93
C LYS A 5 54.27 5.39 -11.56
N LEU A 6 52.99 5.74 -11.44
CA LEU A 6 52.13 5.15 -10.41
C LEU A 6 50.77 4.82 -11.02
N LEU A 7 50.52 3.52 -11.08
CA LEU A 7 49.21 2.89 -11.23
C LEU A 7 48.30 3.34 -10.08
N LEU A 8 47.04 3.64 -10.37
CA LEU A 8 45.92 3.45 -9.45
C LEU A 8 44.56 3.57 -10.17
N ALA A 9 44.11 2.44 -10.68
CA ALA A 9 42.72 1.98 -10.57
C ALA A 9 42.81 0.56 -10.00
N PRO A 10 41.88 0.06 -9.14
CA PRO A 10 40.50 0.50 -8.96
C PRO A 10 40.09 0.76 -7.49
N LEU A 11 39.23 1.76 -7.26
CA LEU A 11 38.52 1.94 -5.99
C LEU A 11 37.08 2.39 -6.32
N LEU A 12 36.38 1.56 -7.10
CA LEU A 12 34.99 1.77 -7.52
C LEU A 12 34.26 0.42 -7.65
N ALA A 13 34.56 -0.51 -6.75
CA ALA A 13 33.89 -1.81 -6.65
C ALA A 13 33.30 -2.09 -5.26
N PHE A 14 33.17 -1.06 -4.39
CA PHE A 14 32.79 -1.26 -2.99
C PHE A 14 31.45 -0.63 -2.56
N THR A 15 30.64 -0.13 -3.50
CA THR A 15 29.30 0.42 -3.19
C THR A 15 28.13 -0.42 -3.73
N PHE A 16 28.37 -1.56 -4.37
CA PHE A 16 27.30 -2.46 -4.85
C PHE A 16 27.21 -3.81 -4.14
N VAL A 17 27.96 -4.02 -3.04
CA VAL A 17 27.97 -5.29 -2.29
C VAL A 17 27.26 -5.19 -0.93
N PHE A 18 26.79 -4.00 -0.52
CA PHE A 18 26.13 -3.86 0.80
C PHE A 18 24.65 -4.25 0.82
N SER A 19 23.94 -4.28 -0.32
CA SER A 19 22.51 -4.65 -0.32
C SER A 19 22.24 -6.16 -0.16
N SER A 20 23.23 -7.03 -0.39
CA SER A 20 23.08 -8.48 -0.17
C SER A 20 23.59 -8.94 1.20
N CYS A 21 24.33 -8.09 1.92
CA CYS A 21 24.89 -8.45 3.23
C CYS A 21 23.90 -8.15 4.38
N GLU A 22 23.01 -7.17 4.23
CA GLU A 22 21.89 -6.92 5.16
C GLU A 22 20.81 -8.01 5.11
N TYR A 23 20.75 -8.81 4.04
CA TYR A 23 19.82 -9.93 3.96
C TYR A 23 20.24 -11.13 4.85
N PHE A 24 21.52 -11.19 5.26
CA PHE A 24 22.07 -12.27 6.09
C PHE A 24 22.20 -11.91 7.58
N MET A 25 22.17 -10.63 7.92
CA MET A 25 22.06 -10.18 9.31
C MET A 25 20.62 -9.69 9.48
N GLY A 26 19.73 -10.55 9.98
CA GLY A 26 18.29 -10.29 10.05
C GLY A 26 17.98 -8.83 10.43
N LYS A 27 17.02 -8.22 9.71
CA LYS A 27 16.62 -6.83 9.93
C LYS A 27 16.40 -6.58 11.43
N PRO A 28 16.92 -5.47 11.99
CA PRO A 28 16.68 -5.16 13.39
C PRO A 28 15.18 -5.12 13.66
N ASP A 29 14.78 -5.64 14.82
CA ASP A 29 13.38 -5.59 15.27
C ASP A 29 12.87 -4.16 15.25
N ILE A 30 11.63 -3.96 14.77
CA ILE A 30 10.97 -2.67 14.81
C ILE A 30 10.83 -2.18 16.24
N THR A 31 11.26 -0.95 16.47
CA THR A 31 11.12 -0.27 17.75
C THR A 31 9.66 0.15 18.00
N LEU A 32 9.29 0.26 19.28
CA LEU A 32 7.97 0.77 19.66
C LEU A 32 7.70 2.18 19.11
N GLU A 33 8.74 2.99 18.96
CA GLU A 33 8.64 4.34 18.40
C GLU A 33 8.34 4.31 16.90
N GLU A 34 8.98 3.43 16.13
CA GLU A 34 8.67 3.22 14.71
C GLU A 34 7.24 2.72 14.51
N ALA A 35 6.76 1.81 15.36
CA ALA A 35 5.37 1.37 15.34
C ALA A 35 4.39 2.52 15.65
N ARG A 36 4.72 3.39 16.62
CA ARG A 36 3.94 4.61 16.93
C ARG A 36 3.88 5.57 15.76
N ASN A 37 5.01 5.85 15.13
CA ASN A 37 5.09 6.75 13.99
C ASN A 37 4.34 6.21 12.79
N THR A 38 4.44 4.90 12.53
CA THR A 38 3.66 4.19 11.51
C THR A 38 2.17 4.35 11.75
N LEU A 39 1.71 4.05 12.96
CA LEU A 39 0.30 4.17 13.34
C LEU A 39 -0.22 5.59 13.06
N VAL A 40 0.51 6.61 13.55
CA VAL A 40 0.13 8.01 13.36
C VAL A 40 0.09 8.40 11.88
N ALA A 41 1.02 7.91 11.06
CA ALA A 41 1.00 8.16 9.62
C ALA A 41 -0.29 7.63 8.97
N TYR A 42 -0.72 6.41 9.32
CA TYR A 42 -1.96 5.84 8.80
C TYR A 42 -3.22 6.55 9.29
N LEU A 43 -3.23 7.03 10.54
CA LEU A 43 -4.33 7.84 11.06
C LEU A 43 -4.42 9.21 10.38
N MET A 44 -3.29 9.76 9.94
CA MET A 44 -3.24 11.06 9.27
C MET A 44 -3.66 11.03 7.83
N TYR A 45 -3.23 10.00 7.13
CA TYR A 45 -3.60 9.82 5.75
C TYR A 45 -4.71 8.78 5.68
N ARG A 46 -5.93 9.20 6.01
CA ARG A 46 -7.13 8.34 6.00
C ARG A 46 -7.34 7.59 4.69
N GLN A 47 -6.84 8.13 3.58
CA GLN A 47 -6.83 7.48 2.26
C GLN A 47 -5.98 6.19 2.20
N HIS A 48 -5.01 6.00 3.11
CA HIS A 48 -4.14 4.82 3.17
C HIS A 48 -4.64 3.77 4.19
N GLY A 49 -5.17 4.18 5.34
CA GLY A 49 -5.68 3.25 6.37
C GLY A 49 -7.17 2.93 6.25
N GLY A 50 -7.99 3.91 5.85
CA GLY A 50 -9.44 3.79 5.81
C GLY A 50 -10.11 3.81 7.18
N GLU A 51 -11.43 3.98 7.19
CA GLU A 51 -12.23 4.10 8.41
C GLU A 51 -12.21 2.82 9.28
N ASN A 52 -12.16 1.65 8.63
CA ASN A 52 -12.11 0.36 9.32
C ASN A 52 -10.82 0.19 10.14
N PHE A 53 -9.70 0.72 9.68
CA PHE A 53 -8.44 0.71 10.41
C PHE A 53 -8.57 1.55 11.69
N GLU A 54 -9.06 2.79 11.57
CA GLU A 54 -9.25 3.69 12.72
C GLU A 54 -10.19 3.09 13.77
N LYS A 55 -11.34 2.56 13.35
CA LYS A 55 -12.34 1.96 14.24
C LYS A 55 -11.82 0.76 15.00
N GLN A 56 -10.95 -0.06 14.39
CA GLN A 56 -10.37 -1.21 15.09
C GLN A 56 -9.35 -0.77 16.14
N LEU A 57 -8.66 0.34 15.92
CA LEU A 57 -7.65 0.87 16.84
C LEU A 57 -8.30 1.64 17.99
N TYR A 58 -9.23 2.53 17.66
CA TYR A 58 -9.86 3.47 18.58
C TYR A 58 -11.38 3.50 18.39
N PRO A 59 -12.10 2.42 18.72
CA PRO A 59 -13.55 2.32 18.51
C PRO A 59 -14.35 3.40 19.25
N ASP A 60 -13.84 3.86 20.38
CA ASP A 60 -14.54 4.80 21.27
C ASP A 60 -13.89 6.21 21.28
N ALA A 61 -12.81 6.42 20.52
CA ALA A 61 -12.06 7.67 20.52
C ALA A 61 -11.59 8.03 19.12
N ASN A 62 -12.23 9.00 18.49
CA ASN A 62 -11.96 9.32 17.09
C ASN A 62 -10.65 10.14 16.96
N PRO A 63 -9.58 9.62 16.33
CA PRO A 63 -8.42 10.43 15.99
C PRO A 63 -8.80 11.44 14.88
N VAL A 64 -8.68 12.72 15.20
CA VAL A 64 -9.18 13.81 14.33
C VAL A 64 -8.08 14.69 13.74
N MET A 65 -6.89 14.71 14.36
CA MET A 65 -5.77 15.52 13.90
C MET A 65 -4.48 15.01 14.52
N PHE A 66 -3.36 15.13 13.81
CA PHE A 66 -2.02 15.06 14.40
C PHE A 66 -1.22 16.27 13.96
N ASP A 67 -0.46 16.80 14.90
CA ASP A 67 0.40 17.94 14.69
C ASP A 67 1.86 17.47 14.65
N PRO A 68 2.48 17.38 13.46
CA PRO A 68 3.84 16.87 13.32
C PRO A 68 4.88 17.77 13.98
N ARG A 69 4.58 19.06 14.20
CA ARG A 69 5.52 19.99 14.84
C ARG A 69 5.66 19.71 16.32
N ASP A 70 4.54 19.46 16.98
CA ASP A 70 4.49 19.27 18.43
C ASP A 70 4.43 17.76 18.80
N GLN A 71 4.39 16.87 17.80
CA GLN A 71 4.26 15.41 17.96
C GLN A 71 3.08 15.03 18.86
N VAL A 72 1.92 15.66 18.65
CA VAL A 72 0.69 15.43 19.42
C VAL A 72 -0.43 14.93 18.52
N ILE A 73 -1.18 13.96 19.00
CA ILE A 73 -2.41 13.48 18.37
C ILE A 73 -3.63 14.00 19.15
N TYR A 74 -4.67 14.36 18.42
CA TYR A 74 -5.92 14.88 18.93
C TYR A 74 -7.02 13.84 18.75
N PHE A 75 -7.79 13.64 19.81
CA PHE A 75 -8.95 12.76 19.82
C PHE A 75 -10.22 13.57 20.07
N ALA A 76 -11.28 13.23 19.35
CA ALA A 76 -12.65 13.66 19.63
C ALA A 76 -13.41 12.50 20.28
N LEU A 77 -14.25 12.84 21.27
CA LEU A 77 -15.12 11.89 21.95
C LEU A 77 -16.59 12.31 21.75
N PRO A 78 -17.51 11.33 21.59
CA PRO A 78 -18.94 11.60 21.53
C PRO A 78 -19.46 12.29 22.79
N ILE A 79 -20.56 13.03 22.67
CA ILE A 79 -21.13 13.80 23.80
C ILE A 79 -21.49 12.93 25.00
N ALA A 80 -21.94 11.70 24.76
CA ALA A 80 -22.27 10.73 25.80
C ALA A 80 -21.05 10.29 26.63
N MET A 81 -19.82 10.52 26.14
CA MET A 81 -18.58 10.12 26.82
C MET A 81 -17.89 11.28 27.53
N CYS A 82 -18.46 12.49 27.53
CA CYS A 82 -17.75 13.71 27.96
C CYS A 82 -17.84 14.04 29.45
N ASP A 83 -18.54 13.24 30.25
CA ASP A 83 -18.41 13.33 31.70
C ASP A 83 -16.98 12.94 32.14
N GLU A 84 -16.55 13.47 33.28
CA GLU A 84 -15.17 13.39 33.73
C GLU A 84 -14.69 11.95 33.96
N GLY A 85 -15.58 11.07 34.45
CA GLY A 85 -15.25 9.67 34.73
C GLY A 85 -15.14 8.86 33.45
N THR A 86 -16.14 8.98 32.58
CA THR A 86 -16.19 8.21 31.32
C THR A 86 -15.05 8.59 30.40
N LYS A 87 -14.80 9.88 30.14
CA LYS A 87 -13.74 10.28 29.20
C LYS A 87 -12.36 9.79 29.65
N LYS A 88 -12.07 9.86 30.95
CA LYS A 88 -10.81 9.36 31.53
C LYS A 88 -10.70 7.85 31.38
N THR A 89 -11.77 7.12 31.70
CA THR A 89 -11.83 5.66 31.55
C THR A 89 -11.64 5.23 30.10
N THR A 90 -12.25 5.94 29.15
CA THR A 90 -12.06 5.70 27.71
C THR A 90 -10.62 5.93 27.28
N MET A 91 -10.04 7.09 27.60
CA MET A 91 -8.68 7.41 27.17
C MET A 91 -7.60 6.54 27.84
N GLN A 92 -7.83 6.06 29.06
CA GLN A 92 -6.90 5.16 29.76
C GLN A 92 -6.63 3.86 28.99
N LYS A 93 -7.52 3.45 28.06
CA LYS A 93 -7.31 2.31 27.16
C LYS A 93 -6.23 2.56 26.10
N TYR A 94 -5.96 3.82 25.80
CA TYR A 94 -5.20 4.25 24.63
C TYR A 94 -3.93 5.02 24.98
N VAL A 95 -3.71 5.34 26.26
CA VAL A 95 -2.57 6.13 26.71
C VAL A 95 -1.89 5.53 27.93
N ASP A 96 -0.57 5.68 27.99
CA ASP A 96 0.26 5.17 29.09
C ASP A 96 0.04 5.97 30.38
N SER A 97 -0.25 7.28 30.28
CA SER A 97 -0.58 8.14 31.42
C SER A 97 -1.61 9.21 31.08
N LEU A 98 -2.67 9.30 31.92
CA LEU A 98 -3.69 10.35 31.82
C LEU A 98 -3.14 11.74 32.19
N GLU A 99 -2.04 11.84 32.93
CA GLU A 99 -1.42 13.13 33.28
C GLU A 99 -0.84 13.85 32.06
N LYS A 100 -0.49 13.08 31.02
CA LYS A 100 -0.01 13.60 29.73
C LYS A 100 -1.16 13.83 28.74
N VAL A 101 -2.42 13.74 29.17
CA VAL A 101 -3.59 14.07 28.36
C VAL A 101 -4.09 15.47 28.71
N THR A 102 -4.11 16.34 27.72
CA THR A 102 -4.70 17.67 27.85
C THR A 102 -6.13 17.64 27.32
N TRP A 103 -7.08 18.04 28.14
CA TRP A 103 -8.51 18.04 27.81
C TRP A 103 -8.98 19.39 27.31
N SER A 104 -9.99 19.40 26.44
CA SER A 104 -10.66 20.62 26.04
C SER A 104 -11.25 21.35 27.24
N GLY A 105 -11.15 22.68 27.25
CA GLY A 105 -11.81 23.52 28.24
C GLY A 105 -13.33 23.47 28.11
N ARG A 106 -14.05 24.06 29.07
CA ARG A 106 -15.53 24.14 29.01
C ARG A 106 -15.98 24.91 27.77
N ASN A 107 -16.99 24.33 27.11
CA ASN A 107 -17.62 24.83 25.88
C ASN A 107 -18.02 26.31 26.03
N ARG A 108 -17.45 27.17 25.18
CA ARG A 108 -17.95 28.53 24.95
C ARG A 108 -18.42 28.57 23.51
N ASN A 109 -19.66 28.99 23.27
CA ASN A 109 -20.24 29.20 21.93
C ASN A 109 -20.34 27.94 21.05
N ASN A 110 -20.70 26.78 21.61
CA ASN A 110 -20.81 25.49 20.89
C ASN A 110 -19.53 25.05 20.16
N ILE A 111 -18.36 25.52 20.62
CA ILE A 111 -17.05 25.12 20.09
C ILE A 111 -16.28 24.37 21.18
N VAL A 112 -15.72 23.22 20.79
CA VAL A 112 -14.72 22.47 21.55
C VAL A 112 -13.34 22.84 21.05
N GLY A 113 -12.42 23.06 21.99
CA GLY A 113 -11.06 23.44 21.67
C GLY A 113 -10.03 22.92 22.65
N VAL A 114 -8.95 22.36 22.11
CA VAL A 114 -7.76 21.91 22.84
C VAL A 114 -6.55 22.12 21.94
N GLY A 115 -5.43 22.65 22.44
CA GLY A 115 -4.25 22.97 21.62
C GLY A 115 -4.60 23.79 20.38
N ARG A 116 -4.25 23.29 19.18
CA ARG A 116 -4.62 23.89 17.88
C ARG A 116 -5.96 23.41 17.31
N TYR A 117 -6.55 22.36 17.87
CA TYR A 117 -7.81 21.79 17.38
C TYR A 117 -9.01 22.63 17.81
N ARG A 118 -9.90 22.97 16.87
CA ARG A 118 -11.16 23.66 17.12
C ARG A 118 -12.24 23.06 16.23
N ALA A 119 -13.40 22.73 16.81
CA ALA A 119 -14.54 22.19 16.06
C ALA A 119 -15.86 22.58 16.72
N TYR A 120 -16.92 22.64 15.91
CA TYR A 120 -18.29 22.78 16.43
C TYR A 120 -18.74 21.46 17.05
N LEU A 121 -19.56 21.56 18.09
CA LEU A 121 -20.17 20.39 18.74
C LEU A 121 -21.09 19.64 17.76
N SER A 122 -21.07 18.32 17.86
CA SER A 122 -22.01 17.40 17.22
C SER A 122 -22.28 16.22 18.17
N GLU A 123 -23.18 15.30 17.79
CA GLU A 123 -23.41 14.08 18.59
C GLU A 123 -22.12 13.25 18.74
N ASP A 124 -21.34 13.17 17.66
CA ASP A 124 -20.06 12.47 17.60
C ASP A 124 -18.87 13.28 18.15
N LEU A 125 -19.08 14.53 18.53
CA LEU A 125 -18.05 15.45 19.03
C LEU A 125 -18.60 16.31 20.16
N GLY A 126 -18.50 15.80 21.39
CA GLY A 126 -18.88 16.54 22.61
C GLY A 126 -17.71 17.17 23.35
N CYS A 127 -16.51 16.58 23.24
CA CYS A 127 -15.28 17.01 23.90
C CYS A 127 -14.08 16.49 23.12
N ALA A 128 -12.91 17.09 23.38
CA ALA A 128 -11.67 16.68 22.74
C ALA A 128 -10.53 16.60 23.75
N CYS A 129 -9.48 15.88 23.37
CA CYS A 129 -8.21 15.89 24.09
C CYS A 129 -7.05 15.77 23.11
N HIS A 130 -5.84 16.06 23.58
CA HIS A 130 -4.63 15.68 22.88
C HIS A 130 -3.59 15.11 23.84
N THR A 131 -2.67 14.34 23.27
CA THR A 131 -1.56 13.75 24.01
C THR A 131 -0.34 13.61 23.09
N PRO A 132 0.90 13.64 23.62
CA PRO A 132 2.08 13.32 22.83
C PRO A 132 2.00 11.91 22.24
N VAL A 133 2.50 11.71 21.02
CA VAL A 133 2.55 10.38 20.37
C VAL A 133 3.29 9.36 21.23
N SER A 134 4.33 9.79 21.95
CA SER A 134 5.08 8.95 22.89
C SER A 134 4.27 8.46 24.10
N ASN A 135 3.09 9.03 24.35
CA ASN A 135 2.17 8.59 25.41
C ASN A 135 1.11 7.61 24.90
N LEU A 136 1.07 7.29 23.60
CA LEU A 136 0.11 6.32 23.07
C LEU A 136 0.49 4.90 23.48
N THR A 137 -0.44 4.19 24.10
CA THR A 137 -0.29 2.75 24.32
C THR A 137 -0.50 2.05 22.98
N ILE A 138 0.48 1.26 22.56
CA ILE A 138 0.41 0.46 21.34
C ILE A 138 0.69 -0.98 21.67
N ASP A 139 -0.26 -1.84 21.33
CA ASP A 139 -0.04 -3.27 21.26
C ASP A 139 0.40 -3.62 19.84
N THR A 140 1.71 -3.81 19.65
CA THR A 140 2.28 -4.16 18.33
C THR A 140 1.83 -5.53 17.84
N ALA A 141 1.35 -6.41 18.73
CA ALA A 141 0.85 -7.74 18.40
C ALA A 141 -0.66 -7.75 18.11
N LYS A 142 -1.35 -6.62 18.27
CA LYS A 142 -2.77 -6.50 17.93
C LYS A 142 -2.99 -6.85 16.47
N ILE A 143 -3.83 -7.85 16.24
CA ILE A 143 -4.24 -8.28 14.89
C ILE A 143 -5.42 -7.42 14.45
N LEU A 144 -5.29 -6.82 13.27
CA LEU A 144 -6.34 -6.11 12.57
C LEU A 144 -6.97 -7.04 11.54
N HIS A 145 -8.28 -6.97 11.38
CA HIS A 145 -9.08 -7.86 10.54
C HIS A 145 -9.83 -7.06 9.47
N PHE A 146 -9.68 -7.48 8.22
CA PHE A 146 -10.34 -6.87 7.06
C PHE A 146 -11.07 -7.98 6.28
N PRO A 147 -12.39 -8.15 6.49
CA PRO A 147 -13.14 -9.24 5.89
C PRO A 147 -13.43 -8.99 4.41
N TYR A 148 -13.36 -10.06 3.61
CA TYR A 148 -13.79 -10.14 2.22
C TYR A 148 -14.71 -11.35 2.01
N THR A 149 -15.19 -11.55 0.79
CA THR A 149 -16.19 -12.57 0.47
C THR A 149 -15.75 -13.97 0.89
N ASN A 150 -14.50 -14.35 0.57
CA ASN A 150 -13.99 -15.70 0.78
C ASN A 150 -12.67 -15.76 1.60
N ALA A 151 -12.27 -14.64 2.20
CA ALA A 151 -11.06 -14.55 3.01
C ALA A 151 -11.17 -13.41 4.02
N THR A 152 -10.29 -13.41 5.02
CA THR A 152 -10.09 -12.25 5.90
C THR A 152 -8.62 -11.89 5.85
N TYR A 153 -8.31 -10.69 5.39
CA TYR A 153 -6.95 -10.17 5.47
C TYR A 153 -6.63 -9.80 6.92
N THR A 154 -5.46 -10.24 7.40
CA THR A 154 -5.02 -9.99 8.77
C THR A 154 -3.60 -9.45 8.79
N ILE A 155 -3.41 -8.38 9.55
CA ILE A 155 -2.11 -7.73 9.70
C ILE A 155 -1.96 -7.23 11.14
N THR A 156 -0.76 -7.38 11.69
CA THR A 156 -0.39 -6.78 12.99
C THR A 156 0.18 -5.38 12.78
N LEU A 157 0.15 -4.55 13.83
CA LEU A 157 0.81 -3.23 13.77
C LEU A 157 2.33 -3.33 13.56
N ARG A 158 2.95 -4.41 14.03
CA ARG A 158 4.36 -4.72 13.74
C ARG A 158 4.58 -4.94 12.25
N GLU A 159 3.85 -5.88 11.65
CA GLU A 159 3.96 -6.18 10.21
C GLU A 159 3.69 -4.94 9.35
N LEU A 160 2.72 -4.11 9.75
CA LEU A 160 2.43 -2.86 9.05
C LEU A 160 3.62 -1.89 9.04
N ALA A 161 4.34 -1.78 10.17
CA ALA A 161 5.54 -0.98 10.25
C ALA A 161 6.71 -1.58 9.45
N GLU A 162 6.84 -2.91 9.42
CA GLU A 162 7.86 -3.63 8.62
C GLU A 162 7.65 -3.39 7.11
N ASN A 163 6.40 -3.36 6.68
CA ASN A 163 6.03 -3.09 5.31
C ASN A 163 6.28 -1.64 4.89
N LEU A 164 6.16 -0.68 5.81
CA LEU A 164 6.50 0.72 5.56
C LEU A 164 8.00 0.96 5.43
N ASP A 165 8.80 0.29 6.26
CA ASP A 165 10.26 0.44 6.26
C ASP A 165 10.94 -0.23 5.07
N ASN A 166 10.21 -1.06 4.33
CA ASN A 166 10.65 -1.60 3.06
C ASN A 166 10.67 -0.50 1.97
N ARG A 167 11.63 0.41 2.10
CA ARG A 167 11.76 1.66 1.35
C ARG A 167 12.63 1.46 0.11
N TYR A 168 12.01 1.16 -1.02
CA TYR A 168 12.40 1.82 -2.26
C TYR A 168 11.52 3.07 -2.39
N SER A 169 12.18 4.22 -2.49
CA SER A 169 11.66 5.57 -2.30
C SER A 169 10.33 5.85 -3.01
N TYR A 170 9.33 6.34 -2.25
CA TYR A 170 8.05 6.89 -2.74
C TYR A 170 8.21 8.17 -3.60
N PHE A 171 9.44 8.58 -3.93
CA PHE A 171 9.74 9.81 -4.64
C PHE A 171 10.91 9.60 -5.62
N LEU A 172 10.57 9.20 -6.84
CA LEU A 172 11.30 9.62 -8.04
C LEU A 172 10.44 10.66 -8.77
N THR A 173 10.17 11.78 -8.11
CA THR A 173 9.55 12.94 -8.77
C THR A 173 10.21 14.21 -8.25
N GLU A 174 11.22 14.70 -8.97
CA GLU A 174 11.50 16.13 -8.94
C GLU A 174 10.30 16.86 -9.55
N PRO A 175 9.78 17.92 -8.91
CA PRO A 175 8.62 18.67 -9.37
C PRO A 175 8.96 19.68 -10.48
N SER A 176 9.95 19.39 -11.34
CA SER A 176 10.26 20.22 -12.50
C SER A 176 9.72 19.55 -13.77
N THR A 177 8.57 20.06 -14.22
CA THR A 177 7.81 19.69 -15.44
C THR A 177 6.75 18.60 -15.22
N LEU A 178 5.53 19.06 -14.93
CA LEU A 178 4.27 18.31 -14.77
C LEU A 178 3.78 17.59 -16.05
N GLN A 179 4.68 17.11 -16.91
CA GLN A 179 4.28 16.51 -18.19
C GLN A 179 4.69 15.05 -18.37
N ASN A 180 5.49 14.43 -17.49
CA ASN A 180 5.81 12.99 -17.52
C ASN A 180 6.39 12.50 -16.18
N SER A 181 5.66 12.60 -15.07
CA SER A 181 6.10 11.96 -13.81
C SER A 181 5.91 10.45 -13.92
N MET A 182 6.95 9.73 -14.32
CA MET A 182 6.96 8.27 -14.35
C MET A 182 7.15 7.72 -12.93
N ALA A 183 6.09 7.14 -12.36
CA ALA A 183 6.16 6.48 -11.05
C ALA A 183 6.64 5.03 -11.21
N TYR A 184 7.69 4.64 -10.50
CA TYR A 184 8.13 3.24 -10.46
C TYR A 184 7.21 2.44 -9.51
N TYR A 185 6.12 1.87 -10.03
CA TYR A 185 5.11 1.15 -9.21
C TYR A 185 5.63 -0.07 -8.45
N GLY A 186 6.76 -0.66 -8.88
CA GLY A 186 7.43 -1.74 -8.18
C GLY A 186 7.84 -1.40 -6.74
N THR A 187 7.97 -0.12 -6.36
CA THR A 187 8.19 0.27 -4.96
C THR A 187 6.96 0.05 -4.06
N LEU A 188 5.79 -0.15 -4.65
CA LEU A 188 4.51 -0.33 -3.96
C LEU A 188 4.08 -1.79 -3.92
N VAL A 189 4.77 -2.66 -4.66
CA VAL A 189 4.55 -4.09 -4.66
C VAL A 189 5.16 -4.67 -3.39
N ALA A 190 4.42 -5.56 -2.73
CA ALA A 190 4.95 -6.32 -1.62
C ALA A 190 6.12 -7.21 -2.03
N MET A 191 7.07 -7.39 -1.12
CA MET A 191 8.10 -8.40 -1.32
C MET A 191 7.50 -9.79 -1.25
N LYS A 192 8.15 -10.73 -1.94
CA LYS A 192 7.91 -12.16 -1.73
C LYS A 192 8.05 -12.52 -0.25
N GLU A 193 7.21 -13.45 0.21
CA GLU A 193 7.16 -13.95 1.58
C GLU A 193 6.79 -12.88 2.63
N GLU A 194 6.07 -11.83 2.23
CA GLU A 194 5.51 -10.88 3.19
C GLU A 194 4.48 -11.62 4.07
N PRO A 195 4.64 -11.65 5.41
CA PRO A 195 3.83 -12.53 6.27
C PRO A 195 2.31 -12.29 6.14
N SER A 196 1.88 -11.03 6.09
CA SER A 196 0.46 -10.67 6.05
C SER A 196 -0.22 -11.12 4.75
N LEU A 197 0.45 -10.94 3.62
CA LEU A 197 -0.05 -11.32 2.30
C LEU A 197 0.09 -12.80 2.03
N THR A 198 1.17 -13.43 2.50
CA THR A 198 1.35 -14.89 2.40
C THR A 198 0.18 -15.60 3.06
N ARG A 199 -0.22 -15.20 4.29
CA ARG A 199 -1.40 -15.75 4.97
C ARG A 199 -2.70 -15.57 4.16
N LEU A 200 -2.86 -14.41 3.52
CA LEU A 200 -4.03 -14.15 2.67
C LEU A 200 -4.03 -15.06 1.44
N VAL A 201 -2.90 -15.16 0.74
CA VAL A 201 -2.73 -16.01 -0.44
C VAL A 201 -2.97 -17.47 -0.10
N ASP A 202 -2.40 -17.98 0.99
CA ASP A 202 -2.62 -19.35 1.47
C ASP A 202 -4.12 -19.61 1.70
N THR A 203 -4.82 -18.66 2.32
CA THR A 203 -6.28 -18.76 2.54
C THR A 203 -7.05 -18.79 1.22
N LEU A 204 -6.71 -17.90 0.29
CA LEU A 204 -7.35 -17.83 -1.02
C LEU A 204 -7.10 -19.11 -1.83
N LEU A 205 -5.91 -19.70 -1.72
CA LEU A 205 -5.47 -20.84 -2.53
C LEU A 205 -5.55 -22.19 -1.81
N GLN A 206 -6.10 -22.27 -0.59
CA GLN A 206 -6.11 -23.46 0.29
C GLN A 206 -6.57 -24.80 -0.33
N ASN A 207 -7.31 -24.76 -1.45
CA ASN A 207 -7.79 -25.96 -2.15
C ASN A 207 -6.96 -26.30 -3.41
N LEU A 208 -5.86 -25.59 -3.67
CA LEU A 208 -5.02 -25.68 -4.86
C LEU A 208 -3.58 -26.09 -4.49
N MET A 209 -3.45 -27.36 -4.11
CA MET A 209 -2.23 -27.92 -3.50
C MET A 209 -1.11 -28.27 -4.49
N ASP A 210 -1.41 -28.44 -5.79
CA ASP A 210 -0.41 -28.77 -6.81
C ASP A 210 -0.05 -27.52 -7.62
N GLU A 211 1.02 -26.84 -7.21
CA GLU A 211 1.37 -25.51 -7.71
C GLU A 211 1.62 -25.50 -9.23
N GLU A 212 2.31 -26.53 -9.74
CA GLU A 212 2.65 -26.62 -11.17
C GLU A 212 1.45 -26.98 -12.03
N LYS A 213 0.60 -27.91 -11.57
CA LYS A 213 -0.58 -28.32 -12.36
C LYS A 213 -1.72 -27.32 -12.33
N GLN A 214 -1.73 -26.43 -11.35
CA GLN A 214 -2.83 -25.49 -11.09
C GLN A 214 -2.43 -24.02 -11.23
N ARG A 215 -1.30 -23.74 -11.91
CA ARG A 215 -0.80 -22.37 -12.12
C ARG A 215 -1.91 -21.43 -12.61
N GLU A 216 -2.57 -21.74 -13.72
CA GLU A 216 -3.61 -20.88 -14.30
C GLU A 216 -4.79 -20.67 -13.35
N GLU A 217 -5.22 -21.71 -12.64
CA GLU A 217 -6.32 -21.65 -11.66
C GLU A 217 -5.95 -20.77 -10.46
N ARG A 218 -4.73 -20.90 -9.95
CA ARG A 218 -4.22 -20.07 -8.85
C ARG A 218 -4.19 -18.60 -9.24
N ILE A 219 -3.62 -18.27 -10.39
CA ILE A 219 -3.52 -16.90 -10.88
C ILE A 219 -4.92 -16.30 -11.13
N GLN A 220 -5.81 -17.06 -11.78
CA GLN A 220 -7.19 -16.61 -12.00
C GLN A 220 -7.92 -16.38 -10.68
N LYS A 221 -7.69 -17.23 -9.65
CA LYS A 221 -8.32 -17.08 -8.34
C LYS A 221 -7.84 -15.82 -7.60
N LEU A 222 -6.56 -15.49 -7.69
CA LEU A 222 -6.02 -14.22 -7.17
C LEU A 222 -6.62 -13.01 -7.90
N LEU A 223 -6.74 -13.10 -9.24
CA LEU A 223 -7.37 -12.04 -10.03
C LEU A 223 -8.86 -11.89 -9.72
N ASP A 224 -9.57 -13.00 -9.55
CA ASP A 224 -10.98 -13.01 -9.16
C ASP A 224 -11.18 -12.35 -7.78
N PHE A 225 -10.28 -12.59 -6.83
CA PHE A 225 -10.29 -11.88 -5.54
C PHE A 225 -10.13 -10.36 -5.74
N VAL A 226 -9.08 -9.92 -6.44
CA VAL A 226 -8.81 -8.49 -6.61
C VAL A 226 -9.93 -7.78 -7.39
N SER A 227 -10.42 -8.40 -8.47
CA SER A 227 -11.40 -7.78 -9.34
C SER A 227 -12.79 -7.67 -8.72
N ASN A 228 -13.18 -8.64 -7.86
CA ASN A 228 -14.52 -8.69 -7.27
C ASN A 228 -14.58 -8.10 -5.85
N ASP A 229 -13.57 -8.34 -5.01
CA ASP A 229 -13.63 -7.97 -3.58
C ASP A 229 -13.03 -6.59 -3.29
N ILE A 230 -12.21 -6.04 -4.20
CA ILE A 230 -11.71 -4.66 -4.11
C ILE A 230 -12.59 -3.76 -4.97
N HIS A 231 -13.31 -2.83 -4.33
CA HIS A 231 -14.24 -1.99 -5.04
C HIS A 231 -13.54 -0.80 -5.71
N SER A 232 -13.99 -0.41 -6.91
CA SER A 232 -13.56 0.86 -7.49
C SER A 232 -14.13 2.05 -6.69
N PRO A 233 -13.42 3.18 -6.60
CA PRO A 233 -13.97 4.40 -6.01
C PRO A 233 -15.28 4.80 -6.69
N ALA A 234 -16.26 5.22 -5.91
CA ALA A 234 -17.52 5.71 -6.46
C ALA A 234 -17.26 7.01 -7.23
N VAL A 235 -17.79 7.11 -8.45
CA VAL A 235 -17.85 8.38 -9.17
C VAL A 235 -18.84 9.32 -8.47
N ASN A 236 -18.49 10.60 -8.38
CA ASN A 236 -19.41 11.59 -7.85
C ASN A 236 -20.55 11.89 -8.84
N GLU A 237 -21.52 12.69 -8.41
CA GLU A 237 -22.69 13.11 -9.22
C GLU A 237 -22.31 13.81 -10.54
N ASN A 238 -21.10 14.35 -10.63
CA ASN A 238 -20.57 15.02 -11.82
C ASN A 238 -19.76 14.06 -12.71
N GLY A 239 -19.74 12.76 -12.40
CA GLY A 239 -19.01 11.74 -13.15
C GLY A 239 -17.50 11.68 -12.87
N PHE A 240 -16.99 12.44 -11.90
CA PHE A 240 -15.58 12.42 -11.53
C PHE A 240 -15.34 11.44 -10.37
N ALA A 241 -14.40 10.51 -10.56
CA ALA A 241 -13.87 9.74 -9.44
C ALA A 241 -13.06 10.65 -8.52
N PRO A 242 -13.09 10.44 -7.19
CA PRO A 242 -12.15 11.10 -6.29
C PRO A 242 -10.71 10.73 -6.68
N VAL A 243 -9.76 11.62 -6.39
CA VAL A 243 -8.34 11.32 -6.56
C VAL A 243 -8.01 10.08 -5.73
N ASP A 244 -7.52 9.04 -6.41
CA ASP A 244 -7.11 7.80 -5.77
C ASP A 244 -5.60 7.63 -5.94
N PRO A 245 -4.78 8.07 -4.97
CA PRO A 245 -3.33 7.99 -5.11
C PRO A 245 -2.84 6.53 -5.12
N PRO A 246 -1.66 6.27 -5.71
CA PRO A 246 -0.97 4.99 -5.62
C PRO A 246 -0.77 4.55 -4.17
N ARG A 247 -1.14 3.31 -3.89
CA ARG A 247 -1.12 2.69 -2.56
C ARG A 247 -0.37 1.38 -2.59
N ARG A 248 0.21 1.04 -1.44
CA ARG A 248 0.72 -0.32 -1.21
C ARG A 248 -0.43 -1.34 -1.26
N SER A 249 -0.10 -2.61 -1.47
CA SER A 249 -1.06 -3.71 -1.39
C SER A 249 -1.78 -3.76 -0.04
N THR A 250 -1.06 -3.61 1.08
CA THR A 250 -1.63 -3.61 2.43
C THR A 250 -2.62 -2.45 2.64
N GLU A 251 -2.28 -1.26 2.18
CA GLU A 251 -3.14 -0.08 2.17
C GLU A 251 -4.43 -0.31 1.35
N THR A 252 -4.28 -0.91 0.17
CA THR A 252 -5.42 -1.24 -0.70
C THR A 252 -6.35 -2.24 -0.03
N LEU A 253 -5.78 -3.25 0.65
CA LEU A 253 -6.54 -4.23 1.41
C LEU A 253 -7.26 -3.58 2.61
N MET A 254 -6.55 -2.85 3.47
CA MET A 254 -7.16 -2.19 4.63
C MET A 254 -8.29 -1.24 4.24
N PHE A 255 -8.13 -0.52 3.13
CA PHE A 255 -9.13 0.40 2.61
C PHE A 255 -10.30 -0.31 1.90
N GLY A 256 -10.06 -1.50 1.32
CA GLY A 256 -11.06 -2.30 0.60
C GLY A 256 -11.55 -1.70 -0.72
N LYS A 257 -10.90 -0.64 -1.20
CA LYS A 257 -11.21 0.03 -2.47
C LYS A 257 -9.94 0.47 -3.19
N GLY A 258 -9.98 0.55 -4.51
CA GLY A 258 -8.90 1.08 -5.33
C GLY A 258 -9.25 1.11 -6.82
N ALA A 259 -8.75 2.12 -7.52
CA ALA A 259 -8.78 2.24 -8.97
C ALA A 259 -7.89 1.18 -9.63
N GLY A 260 -7.89 1.15 -10.97
CA GLY A 260 -7.17 0.14 -11.77
C GLY A 260 -5.70 0.01 -11.35
N GLU A 261 -5.02 1.13 -11.11
CA GLU A 261 -3.62 1.15 -10.67
C GLU A 261 -3.41 0.43 -9.32
N ASN A 262 -4.17 0.78 -8.28
CA ASN A 262 -4.09 0.16 -6.96
C ASN A 262 -4.45 -1.33 -6.99
N LYS A 263 -5.43 -1.70 -7.83
CA LYS A 263 -5.76 -3.11 -8.07
C LYS A 263 -4.64 -3.87 -8.78
N SER A 264 -3.98 -3.26 -9.76
CA SER A 264 -2.81 -3.82 -10.45
C SER A 264 -1.64 -4.02 -9.49
N ILE A 265 -1.35 -3.05 -8.62
CA ILE A 265 -0.31 -3.16 -7.58
C ILE A 265 -0.62 -4.28 -6.60
N LEU A 266 -1.86 -4.38 -6.13
CA LEU A 266 -2.29 -5.46 -5.25
C LEU A 266 -2.18 -6.82 -5.95
N PHE A 267 -2.67 -6.94 -7.18
CA PHE A 267 -2.59 -8.21 -7.93
C PHE A 267 -1.15 -8.65 -8.14
N ALA A 268 -0.27 -7.74 -8.57
CA ALA A 268 1.17 -7.98 -8.65
C ALA A 268 1.77 -8.45 -7.32
N SER A 269 1.38 -7.82 -6.21
CA SER A 269 1.86 -8.20 -4.87
C SER A 269 1.44 -9.60 -4.46
N LEU A 270 0.25 -10.06 -4.88
CA LEU A 270 -0.21 -11.43 -4.65
C LEU A 270 0.54 -12.43 -5.56
N LEU A 271 0.87 -12.04 -6.80
CA LEU A 271 1.69 -12.85 -7.70
C LEU A 271 3.12 -13.05 -7.15
N GLU A 272 3.72 -12.01 -6.55
CA GLU A 272 5.01 -12.12 -5.87
C GLU A 272 4.99 -13.19 -4.76
N GLN A 273 3.89 -13.32 -4.01
CA GLN A 273 3.80 -14.32 -2.94
C GLN A 273 3.82 -15.76 -3.47
N ILE A 274 3.30 -15.99 -4.67
CA ILE A 274 3.35 -17.31 -5.33
C ILE A 274 4.56 -17.48 -6.25
N GLY A 275 5.47 -16.50 -6.30
CA GLY A 275 6.65 -16.53 -7.16
C GLY A 275 6.34 -16.48 -8.66
N GLU A 276 5.17 -15.98 -9.05
CA GLU A 276 4.79 -15.86 -10.45
C GLU A 276 5.48 -14.65 -11.10
N GLU A 277 6.02 -14.85 -12.30
CA GLU A 277 6.62 -13.75 -13.04
C GLU A 277 5.53 -12.86 -13.65
N TYR A 278 5.73 -11.55 -13.64
CA TYR A 278 4.80 -10.62 -14.26
C TYR A 278 5.52 -9.36 -14.75
N LEU A 279 4.77 -8.57 -15.51
CA LEU A 279 5.12 -7.23 -15.96
C LEU A 279 3.99 -6.29 -15.58
N PHE A 280 4.34 -5.10 -15.16
CA PHE A 280 3.45 -3.97 -15.31
C PHE A 280 3.48 -3.50 -16.76
N VAL A 281 2.29 -3.31 -17.31
CA VAL A 281 2.06 -2.75 -18.64
C VAL A 281 1.47 -1.36 -18.45
N ILE A 282 2.18 -0.35 -18.97
CA ILE A 282 1.81 1.05 -18.80
C ILE A 282 1.43 1.59 -20.16
N VAL A 283 0.20 2.07 -20.29
CA VAL A 283 -0.33 2.70 -21.51
C VAL A 283 -0.84 4.08 -21.12
N ASP A 284 -0.17 5.12 -21.59
CA ASP A 284 -0.36 6.50 -21.15
C ASP A 284 -0.28 6.63 -19.61
N SER A 285 -1.43 6.79 -18.93
CA SER A 285 -1.54 6.85 -17.48
C SER A 285 -2.12 5.57 -16.84
N ASP A 286 -2.53 4.59 -17.64
CA ASP A 286 -3.15 3.36 -17.16
C ASP A 286 -2.11 2.29 -16.85
N LEU A 287 -2.34 1.56 -15.76
CA LEU A 287 -1.48 0.49 -15.27
C LEU A 287 -2.25 -0.82 -15.21
N SER A 288 -1.77 -1.83 -15.94
CA SER A 288 -2.28 -3.20 -15.89
C SER A 288 -1.14 -4.20 -15.64
N VAL A 289 -1.48 -5.47 -15.51
CA VAL A 289 -0.53 -6.56 -15.26
C VAL A 289 -0.55 -7.53 -16.44
N ALA A 290 0.62 -8.01 -16.85
CA ALA A 290 0.74 -9.13 -17.78
C ALA A 290 1.58 -10.24 -17.16
N ILE A 291 1.23 -11.49 -17.44
CA ILE A 291 1.90 -12.69 -16.95
C ILE A 291 2.37 -13.56 -18.12
N PRO A 292 3.35 -14.47 -17.94
CA PRO A 292 3.64 -15.50 -18.92
C PRO A 292 2.36 -16.24 -19.29
N ARG A 293 2.12 -16.39 -20.59
CA ARG A 293 0.85 -16.94 -21.08
C ARG A 293 0.52 -18.33 -20.52
N GLY A 294 1.51 -19.22 -20.44
CA GLY A 294 1.28 -20.61 -20.03
C GLY A 294 0.17 -21.27 -20.84
N ASN A 295 -0.78 -21.89 -20.16
CA ASN A 295 -1.91 -22.58 -20.77
C ASN A 295 -3.19 -21.72 -20.89
N PHE A 296 -3.13 -20.41 -20.59
CA PHE A 296 -4.30 -19.55 -20.76
C PHE A 296 -4.78 -19.55 -22.22
N PRO A 297 -6.11 -19.52 -22.46
CA PRO A 297 -6.68 -19.40 -23.79
C PRO A 297 -6.21 -18.15 -24.53
N LYS A 298 -6.35 -18.15 -25.86
CA LYS A 298 -5.99 -17.02 -26.73
C LYS A 298 -7.18 -16.43 -27.48
N SER A 299 -8.36 -16.57 -26.91
CA SER A 299 -9.63 -16.20 -27.56
C SER A 299 -9.90 -14.70 -27.54
N ASN A 300 -9.31 -13.95 -26.61
CA ASN A 300 -9.60 -12.52 -26.43
C ASN A 300 -8.63 -11.56 -27.12
N GLY A 301 -7.56 -12.04 -27.77
CA GLY A 301 -6.61 -11.18 -28.49
C GLY A 301 -5.65 -10.37 -27.60
N HIS A 302 -5.71 -10.49 -26.28
CA HIS A 302 -4.90 -9.70 -25.33
C HIS A 302 -3.54 -10.33 -25.02
N ILE A 303 -2.86 -10.82 -26.06
CA ILE A 303 -1.56 -11.50 -25.98
C ILE A 303 -0.54 -10.72 -26.79
N PHE A 304 0.66 -10.59 -26.24
CA PHE A 304 1.79 -9.97 -26.94
C PHE A 304 3.10 -10.71 -26.69
N LYS A 305 4.09 -10.50 -27.58
CA LYS A 305 5.41 -11.10 -27.45
C LYS A 305 6.42 -10.04 -26.98
N TRP A 306 7.18 -10.34 -25.94
CA TRP A 306 8.29 -9.51 -25.46
C TRP A 306 9.46 -10.37 -24.97
N ARG A 307 10.68 -10.07 -25.46
CA ARG A 307 11.93 -10.83 -25.18
C ARG A 307 11.75 -12.35 -25.25
N ASP A 308 11.29 -12.81 -26.40
CA ASP A 308 11.06 -14.23 -26.73
C ASP A 308 9.99 -14.97 -25.93
N ARG A 309 9.21 -14.26 -25.11
CA ARG A 309 8.10 -14.83 -24.35
C ARG A 309 6.76 -14.25 -24.77
N GLU A 310 5.72 -15.09 -24.77
CA GLU A 310 4.32 -14.65 -24.88
C GLU A 310 3.78 -14.28 -23.51
N TRP A 311 3.17 -13.10 -23.45
CA TRP A 311 2.54 -12.52 -22.28
C TRP A 311 1.05 -12.39 -22.55
N VAL A 312 0.23 -12.61 -21.52
CA VAL A 312 -1.21 -12.38 -21.56
C VAL A 312 -1.56 -11.29 -20.55
N SER A 313 -2.38 -10.33 -20.96
CA SER A 313 -2.84 -9.26 -20.07
C SER A 313 -3.88 -9.78 -19.07
N CYS A 314 -3.81 -9.24 -17.87
CA CYS A 314 -4.74 -9.45 -16.77
C CYS A 314 -5.33 -8.09 -16.39
N GLU A 315 -6.66 -8.00 -16.38
CA GLU A 315 -7.35 -6.74 -16.12
C GLU A 315 -8.09 -6.78 -14.78
N PRO A 316 -7.45 -6.37 -13.67
CA PRO A 316 -8.06 -6.43 -12.35
C PRO A 316 -9.13 -5.36 -12.14
N SER A 317 -9.21 -4.33 -13.00
CA SER A 317 -10.26 -3.31 -12.89
C SER A 317 -11.64 -3.78 -13.36
N ILE A 318 -11.70 -4.87 -14.14
CA ILE A 318 -12.95 -5.45 -14.65
C ILE A 318 -13.38 -6.61 -13.74
N PRO A 319 -14.53 -6.49 -13.04
CA PRO A 319 -15.02 -7.55 -12.15
C PRO A 319 -15.19 -8.89 -12.89
N GLY A 320 -14.56 -9.94 -12.35
CA GLY A 320 -14.70 -11.30 -12.85
C GLY A 320 -13.95 -11.61 -14.15
N PHE A 321 -13.05 -10.72 -14.61
CA PHE A 321 -12.29 -10.88 -15.84
C PHE A 321 -11.59 -12.24 -15.94
N LYS A 322 -11.86 -12.99 -17.01
CA LYS A 322 -11.28 -14.30 -17.31
C LYS A 322 -10.12 -14.18 -18.29
N ILE A 323 -8.92 -14.48 -17.79
CA ILE A 323 -7.65 -14.35 -18.53
C ILE A 323 -7.71 -15.19 -19.81
N GLY A 324 -7.43 -14.55 -20.94
CA GLY A 324 -7.43 -15.18 -22.26
C GLY A 324 -8.81 -15.44 -22.88
N ILE A 325 -9.90 -15.21 -22.14
CA ILE A 325 -11.28 -15.48 -22.56
C ILE A 325 -12.05 -14.18 -22.78
N ASP A 326 -12.06 -13.28 -21.80
CA ASP A 326 -12.87 -12.06 -21.86
C ASP A 326 -12.21 -11.03 -22.76
N TYR A 327 -13.00 -10.53 -23.72
CA TYR A 327 -12.62 -9.46 -24.63
C TYR A 327 -12.93 -8.10 -24.01
N ILE A 328 -12.01 -7.16 -24.18
CA ILE A 328 -12.16 -5.77 -23.75
C ILE A 328 -12.14 -4.95 -25.02
N PRO A 329 -13.27 -4.31 -25.41
CA PRO A 329 -13.28 -3.39 -26.54
C PRO A 329 -12.28 -2.26 -26.33
N ASP A 330 -11.59 -1.87 -27.40
CA ASP A 330 -10.60 -0.79 -27.39
C ASP A 330 -9.49 -0.97 -26.34
N TYR A 331 -9.22 -2.21 -25.95
CA TYR A 331 -8.05 -2.51 -25.13
C TYR A 331 -6.79 -2.20 -25.91
N TYR A 332 -5.80 -1.68 -25.19
CA TYR A 332 -4.53 -1.33 -25.80
C TYR A 332 -3.91 -2.53 -26.50
N THR A 333 -3.42 -2.29 -27.70
CA THR A 333 -2.58 -3.20 -28.46
C THR A 333 -1.15 -3.11 -27.95
N PHE A 334 -0.33 -4.10 -28.29
CA PHE A 334 1.11 -4.03 -28.01
C PHE A 334 1.77 -2.76 -28.60
N ALA A 335 1.21 -2.24 -29.70
CA ALA A 335 1.71 -1.02 -30.34
C ALA A 335 1.44 0.24 -29.49
N GLU A 336 0.49 0.21 -28.57
CA GLU A 336 0.10 1.34 -27.71
C GLU A 336 0.79 1.31 -26.35
N ILE A 337 1.35 0.18 -25.92
CA ILE A 337 2.08 0.08 -24.63
C ILE A 337 3.19 1.13 -24.57
N THR A 338 3.13 2.09 -23.67
CA THR A 338 4.15 3.13 -23.55
C THR A 338 5.40 2.56 -22.90
N TRP A 339 5.24 1.86 -21.77
CA TRP A 339 6.34 1.31 -20.99
C TRP A 339 6.00 -0.06 -20.42
N LEU A 340 7.04 -0.86 -20.19
CA LEU A 340 6.96 -2.06 -19.37
C LEU A 340 7.79 -1.87 -18.10
N GLN A 341 7.33 -2.41 -16.99
CA GLN A 341 8.11 -2.44 -15.76
C GLN A 341 8.12 -3.87 -15.21
N ARG A 342 9.28 -4.31 -14.76
CA ARG A 342 9.47 -5.60 -14.08
C ARG A 342 9.88 -5.30 -12.64
N PRO A 343 8.98 -5.35 -11.65
CA PRO A 343 9.29 -4.94 -10.28
C PRO A 343 10.44 -5.71 -9.62
N SER A 344 10.60 -7.00 -9.95
CA SER A 344 11.77 -7.81 -9.53
C SER A 344 13.10 -7.33 -10.11
N ASP A 345 13.08 -6.36 -11.02
CA ASP A 345 14.23 -5.76 -11.66
C ASP A 345 14.23 -4.23 -11.43
N PRO A 346 14.97 -3.73 -10.42
CA PRO A 346 14.96 -2.33 -10.03
C PRO A 346 15.59 -1.39 -11.08
N ARG A 347 16.04 -1.93 -12.22
CA ARG A 347 16.73 -1.17 -13.27
C ARG A 347 15.87 -0.17 -14.02
N GLY A 348 14.56 -0.14 -13.79
CA GLY A 348 13.66 0.92 -14.30
C GLY A 348 12.66 0.45 -15.35
N PHE A 349 12.25 1.36 -16.23
CA PHE A 349 11.29 1.09 -17.29
C PHE A 349 11.97 0.47 -18.50
N TYR A 350 11.20 -0.31 -19.25
CA TYR A 350 11.60 -0.91 -20.50
C TYR A 350 10.78 -0.32 -21.63
N ASP A 351 11.45 0.07 -22.71
CA ASP A 351 10.79 0.28 -23.99
C ASP A 351 10.35 -1.09 -24.54
N PRO A 352 9.05 -1.34 -24.76
CA PRO A 352 8.58 -2.64 -25.22
C PRO A 352 9.09 -3.02 -26.62
N ARG A 353 9.48 -2.05 -27.47
CA ARG A 353 9.95 -2.33 -28.83
C ARG A 353 11.42 -2.69 -28.86
N SER A 354 12.27 -1.88 -28.23
CA SER A 354 13.71 -2.14 -28.20
C SER A 354 14.13 -3.13 -27.11
N GLY A 355 13.27 -3.34 -26.10
CA GLY A 355 13.58 -4.12 -24.91
C GLY A 355 14.71 -3.50 -24.09
N LYS A 356 15.12 -2.26 -24.34
CA LYS A 356 16.18 -1.58 -23.58
C LYS A 356 15.61 -0.89 -22.37
N ILE A 357 16.44 -0.76 -21.33
CA ILE A 357 16.12 0.05 -20.15
C ILE A 357 16.11 1.52 -20.57
N VAL A 358 15.10 2.23 -20.10
CA VAL A 358 14.94 3.66 -20.28
C VAL A 358 15.50 4.31 -19.01
N PRO A 359 16.62 5.05 -19.09
CA PRO A 359 17.20 5.70 -17.93
C PRO A 359 16.25 6.78 -17.38
N PHE A 360 16.15 6.85 -16.06
CA PHE A 360 15.56 8.01 -15.37
C PHE A 360 16.50 9.20 -15.55
N TYR A 361 15.95 10.36 -15.94
CA TYR A 361 16.66 11.64 -15.91
C TYR A 361 16.10 12.50 -14.79
#